data_AF-A0AAN4YFR1-F1
#
_entry.id   AF-A0AAN4YFR1-F1
#
_cell.length_a   1.000
_cell.length_b   1.000
_cell.length_c   1.000
_cell.angle_alpha   90.00
_cell.angle_beta   90.00
_cell.angle_gamma   90.00
#
_symmetry.space_group_name_H-M   'P 1'
#
loop_
_entity.id
_entity.type
_entity.pdbx_description
1 polymer ?
#
loop_
_entity_poly.entity_id
_entity_poly.type
_entity_poly.pdbx_seq_one_letter_code
_entity_poly.pdbx_strand_id
1 'polypeptide(L)'
;MGTSQRLFMCIFRISMLVEKVTSERQIHDSPARAELVMLEEQLIAWQTELPSRRDADVAWLNDAITSELYRLACLIYIKKVLDTSLSDHSPPIQALVLAFVEHLGHLPPDAPSNNILCWPLVVAGLSAVVVTHQRAISTRLGQIYDIWRSDILCQSAAFLRQKWRDDRNHSAAASYGEHGKGQNDSPVAINDILKLQFPVILV
;
A
#
# COMPACT_ATOMS: atom_id res chain seq x y z
N MET A 1 -9.86 6.80 23.85
CA MET A 1 -8.56 7.11 23.22
C MET A 1 -8.43 6.20 22.00
N GLY A 2 -8.35 6.79 20.81
CA GLY A 2 -8.82 6.21 19.54
C GLY A 2 -7.89 5.17 18.90
N THR A 3 -8.51 4.26 18.15
CA THR A 3 -7.89 3.29 17.20
C THR A 3 -6.88 3.94 16.27
N SER A 4 -7.17 5.16 15.81
CA SER A 4 -6.31 5.97 14.94
C SER A 4 -4.92 6.28 15.53
N GLN A 5 -4.79 6.56 16.83
CA GLN A 5 -3.49 6.86 17.45
C GLN A 5 -2.54 5.65 17.44
N ARG A 6 -3.07 4.46 17.70
CA ARG A 6 -2.27 3.22 17.65
C ARG A 6 -1.77 2.94 16.24
N LEU A 7 -2.61 3.19 15.25
CA LEU A 7 -2.27 3.01 13.85
C LEU A 7 -1.16 3.98 13.41
N PHE A 8 -1.26 5.28 13.74
CA PHE A 8 -0.20 6.24 13.40
C PHE A 8 1.14 5.90 14.04
N MET A 9 1.14 5.45 15.30
CA MET A 9 2.35 4.97 15.97
C MET A 9 2.93 3.73 15.27
N CYS A 10 2.09 2.80 14.83
CA CYS A 10 2.53 1.64 14.05
C CYS A 10 3.12 2.04 12.70
N ILE A 11 2.45 2.93 11.96
CA ILE A 11 2.91 3.47 10.68
C ILE A 11 4.31 4.07 10.87
N PHE A 12 4.48 4.96 11.84
CA PHE A 12 5.77 5.59 12.15
C PHE A 12 6.86 4.56 12.49
N ARG A 13 6.54 3.58 13.35
CA ARG A 13 7.49 2.54 13.74
C ARG A 13 7.90 1.67 12.55
N ILE A 14 6.96 1.34 11.67
CA ILE A 14 7.23 0.61 10.43
C ILE A 14 8.17 1.43 9.53
N SER A 15 7.94 2.72 9.33
CA SER A 15 8.82 3.57 8.51
C SER A 15 10.27 3.52 9.01
N MET A 16 10.47 3.70 10.32
CA MET A 16 11.79 3.66 10.93
C MET A 16 12.47 2.30 10.79
N LEU A 17 11.73 1.21 11.02
CA LEU A 17 12.28 -0.14 10.95
C LEU A 17 12.61 -0.53 9.51
N VAL A 18 11.78 -0.14 8.54
CA VAL A 18 12.02 -0.40 7.13
C VAL A 18 13.27 0.33 6.64
N GLU A 19 13.50 1.57 7.06
CA GLU A 19 14.72 2.31 6.75
C GLU A 19 15.96 1.57 7.27
N LYS A 20 15.92 1.11 8.52
CA LYS A 20 16.99 0.32 9.14
C LYS A 20 17.23 -1.00 8.40
N VAL A 21 16.18 -1.78 8.12
CA VAL A 21 16.28 -3.06 7.39
C VAL A 21 16.86 -2.85 5.99
N THR A 22 16.49 -1.76 5.31
CA THR A 22 17.00 -1.45 3.97
C THR A 22 18.46 -1.00 4.01
N SER A 23 18.87 -0.28 5.05
CA SER A 23 20.26 0.14 5.28
C SER A 23 21.16 -1.03 5.69
N GLU A 24 20.65 -1.96 6.50
CA GLU A 24 21.36 -3.12 7.05
C GLU A 24 21.38 -4.33 6.11
N ARG A 25 21.24 -4.09 4.80
CA ARG A 25 20.86 -4.98 3.67
C ARG A 25 21.53 -6.36 3.54
N GLN A 26 22.36 -6.79 4.48
CA GLN A 26 23.12 -8.05 4.48
C GLN A 26 23.08 -8.86 5.78
N ILE A 27 22.42 -8.40 6.85
CA ILE A 27 22.33 -9.17 8.11
C ILE A 27 20.94 -9.83 8.23
N HIS A 28 20.86 -11.13 7.95
CA HIS A 28 19.62 -11.91 8.08
C HIS A 28 19.04 -11.89 9.51
N ASP A 29 19.88 -11.69 10.53
CA ASP A 29 19.52 -11.56 11.95
C ASP A 29 19.49 -10.11 12.46
N SER A 30 19.05 -9.16 11.62
CA SER A 30 18.83 -7.80 12.10
C SER A 30 17.72 -7.78 13.15
N PRO A 31 17.92 -7.15 14.33
CA PRO A 31 16.85 -6.94 15.31
C PRO A 31 15.69 -6.14 14.71
N ALA A 32 15.96 -5.25 13.74
CA ALA A 32 14.92 -4.49 13.05
C ALA A 32 14.02 -5.38 12.20
N ARG A 33 14.55 -6.44 11.57
CA ARG A 33 13.72 -7.45 10.87
C ARG A 33 12.82 -8.19 11.86
N ALA A 34 13.36 -8.65 12.98
CA ALA A 34 12.59 -9.39 13.98
C ALA A 34 11.44 -8.53 14.53
N GLU A 35 11.70 -7.25 14.84
CA GLU A 35 10.66 -6.30 15.24
C GLU A 35 9.61 -6.08 14.15
N LEU A 36 10.01 -6.04 12.87
CA LEU A 36 9.09 -5.88 11.76
C LEU A 36 8.17 -7.10 11.58
N VAL A 37 8.68 -8.31 11.81
CA VAL A 37 7.88 -9.55 11.85
C VAL A 37 6.88 -9.50 13.00
N MET A 38 7.29 -9.07 14.20
CA MET A 38 6.36 -8.93 15.32
C MET A 38 5.26 -7.89 15.05
N LEU A 39 5.58 -6.80 14.35
CA LEU A 39 4.59 -5.82 13.93
C LEU A 39 3.63 -6.37 12.88
N GLU A 40 4.10 -7.21 11.96
CA GLU A 40 3.24 -7.91 11.02
C GLU A 40 2.20 -8.75 11.75
N GLU A 41 2.62 -9.56 12.72
CA GLU A 41 1.72 -10.39 13.53
C GLU A 41 0.71 -9.56 14.32
N GLN A 42 1.14 -8.43 14.90
CA GLN A 42 0.24 -7.51 15.60
C GLN A 42 -0.79 -6.91 14.65
N LEU A 43 -0.38 -6.48 13.45
CA LEU A 43 -1.31 -5.95 12.45
C LEU A 43 -2.31 -7.01 12.00
N ILE A 44 -1.90 -8.28 11.86
CA ILE A 44 -2.82 -9.38 11.56
C ILE A 44 -3.85 -9.54 12.68
N ALA A 45 -3.41 -9.54 13.94
CA ALA A 45 -4.30 -9.66 15.10
C ALA A 45 -5.26 -8.46 15.27
N TRP A 46 -4.91 -7.29 14.74
CA TRP A 46 -5.73 -6.08 14.79
C TRP A 46 -6.81 -5.99 13.71
N GLN A 47 -6.98 -7.02 12.90
CA GLN A 47 -8.04 -7.06 11.90
C GLN A 47 -9.36 -6.65 12.54
N THR A 48 -9.89 -5.51 12.11
CA THR A 48 -11.11 -4.97 12.69
C THR A 48 -12.27 -5.58 11.95
N GLU A 49 -13.09 -6.39 12.61
CA GLU A 49 -14.35 -6.82 12.05
C GLU A 49 -15.25 -5.60 11.90
N LEU A 50 -15.55 -5.21 10.66
CA LEU A 50 -16.53 -4.17 10.36
C LEU A 50 -17.87 -4.59 10.96
N PRO A 51 -18.45 -3.82 11.89
CA PRO A 51 -19.72 -4.20 12.47
C PRO A 51 -20.81 -4.12 11.41
N SER A 52 -21.57 -5.20 11.23
CA SER A 52 -22.76 -5.28 10.38
C SER A 52 -23.94 -4.41 10.88
N ARG A 53 -23.70 -3.51 11.85
CA ARG A 53 -24.76 -2.82 12.60
C ARG A 53 -25.21 -1.56 11.85
N ARG A 54 -26.50 -1.53 11.47
CA ARG A 54 -27.15 -0.46 10.69
C ARG A 54 -27.22 0.91 11.37
N ASP A 55 -26.80 1.03 12.63
CA ASP A 55 -26.83 2.28 13.43
C ASP A 55 -25.43 2.81 13.79
N ALA A 56 -24.36 2.30 13.16
CA ALA A 56 -23.03 2.83 13.40
C ALA A 56 -22.92 4.27 12.89
N ASP A 57 -22.36 5.16 13.72
CA ASP A 57 -22.02 6.52 13.33
C ASP A 57 -21.18 6.49 12.05
N VAL A 58 -21.61 7.22 11.02
CA VAL A 58 -20.94 7.31 9.71
C VAL A 58 -19.49 7.75 9.88
N ALA A 59 -19.22 8.64 10.85
CA ALA A 59 -17.86 9.08 11.15
C ALA A 59 -16.99 7.93 11.70
N TRP A 60 -17.55 7.12 12.59
CA TRP A 60 -16.87 5.95 13.14
C TRP A 60 -16.63 4.88 12.07
N LEU A 61 -17.61 4.62 11.20
CA LEU A 61 -17.47 3.67 10.10
C LEU A 61 -16.36 4.09 9.14
N ASN A 62 -16.32 5.38 8.78
CA ASN A 62 -15.26 5.93 7.93
C ASN A 62 -13.87 5.80 8.59
N ASP A 63 -13.77 6.04 9.90
CA ASP A 63 -12.50 5.86 10.65
C ASP A 63 -12.06 4.39 10.68
N ALA A 64 -13.01 3.46 10.87
CA ALA A 64 -12.74 2.03 10.86
C ALA A 64 -12.25 1.55 9.48
N ILE A 65 -12.94 1.94 8.40
CA ILE A 65 -12.53 1.61 7.02
C ILE A 65 -11.16 2.22 6.71
N THR A 66 -10.94 3.48 7.07
CA THR A 66 -9.65 4.16 6.86
C THR A 66 -8.54 3.44 7.59
N SER A 67 -8.77 3.06 8.85
CA SER A 67 -7.81 2.31 9.67
C SER A 67 -7.45 0.97 9.03
N GLU A 68 -8.44 0.27 8.49
CA GLU A 68 -8.26 -1.02 7.84
C GLU A 68 -7.49 -0.90 6.51
N LEU A 69 -7.74 0.14 5.71
CA LEU A 69 -6.97 0.44 4.50
C LEU A 69 -5.47 0.64 4.80
N TYR A 70 -5.16 1.41 5.84
CA TYR A 70 -3.79 1.60 6.30
C TYR A 70 -3.16 0.32 6.84
N ARG A 71 -3.90 -0.47 7.64
CA ARG A 71 -3.45 -1.76 8.15
C ARG A 71 -3.04 -2.70 7.01
N LEU A 72 -3.90 -2.81 5.99
CA LEU A 72 -3.64 -3.62 4.79
C LEU A 72 -2.45 -3.12 3.98
N ALA A 73 -2.32 -1.80 3.78
CA ALA A 73 -1.16 -1.20 3.12
C ALA A 73 0.14 -1.47 3.90
N CYS A 74 0.12 -1.34 5.23
CA CYS A 74 1.26 -1.70 6.08
C CYS A 74 1.67 -3.16 5.92
N LEU A 75 0.72 -4.09 5.88
CA LEU A 75 1.02 -5.52 5.68
C LEU A 75 1.66 -5.79 4.32
N ILE A 76 1.14 -5.18 3.24
CA ILE A 76 1.74 -5.29 1.91
C ILE A 76 3.18 -4.76 1.94
N TYR A 77 3.38 -3.59 2.54
CA TYR A 77 4.69 -2.94 2.61
C TYR A 77 5.70 -3.76 3.42
N ILE A 78 5.31 -4.24 4.60
CA ILE A 78 6.15 -5.09 5.45
C ILE A 78 6.57 -6.35 4.71
N LYS A 79 5.63 -7.07 4.08
CA LYS A 79 5.94 -8.29 3.33
C LYS A 79 6.95 -8.05 2.22
N LYS A 80 6.83 -6.94 1.50
CA LYS A 80 7.76 -6.55 0.42
C LYS A 80 9.15 -6.17 0.93
N VAL A 81 9.23 -5.59 2.12
CA VAL A 81 10.51 -5.25 2.76
C VAL A 81 11.18 -6.50 3.34
N LEU A 82 10.40 -7.38 3.97
CA LEU A 82 10.89 -8.64 4.54
C LEU A 82 11.30 -9.65 3.48
N ASP A 83 10.66 -9.63 2.31
CA ASP A 83 11.02 -10.46 1.17
C ASP A 83 11.01 -9.63 -0.12
N THR A 84 12.18 -9.10 -0.47
CA THR A 84 12.36 -8.31 -1.70
C THR A 84 12.21 -9.14 -2.98
N SER A 85 12.26 -10.48 -2.89
CA SER A 85 12.03 -11.38 -4.02
C SER A 85 10.55 -11.73 -4.20
N LEU A 86 9.69 -11.31 -3.27
CA LEU A 86 8.27 -11.61 -3.29
C LEU A 86 7.61 -10.94 -4.50
N SER A 87 7.12 -11.77 -5.43
CA SER A 87 6.41 -11.29 -6.61
C SER A 87 5.11 -10.56 -6.24
N ASP A 88 4.76 -9.54 -7.03
CA ASP A 88 3.42 -8.92 -6.99
C ASP A 88 2.33 -9.95 -7.26
N HIS A 89 2.59 -10.98 -8.07
CA HIS A 89 1.63 -12.07 -8.37
C HIS A 89 1.43 -13.06 -7.23
N SER A 90 2.15 -12.93 -6.11
CA SER A 90 2.06 -13.89 -5.01
C SER A 90 0.64 -13.91 -4.40
N PRO A 91 0.06 -15.10 -4.13
CA PRO A 91 -1.25 -15.22 -3.49
C PRO A 91 -1.43 -14.39 -2.20
N PRO A 92 -0.46 -14.34 -1.26
CA PRO A 92 -0.63 -13.54 -0.04
C PRO A 92 -0.72 -12.04 -0.31
N ILE A 93 0.00 -11.51 -1.31
CA ILE A 93 -0.08 -10.09 -1.68
C ILE A 93 -1.40 -9.79 -2.37
N GLN A 94 -1.82 -10.64 -3.32
CA GLN A 94 -3.09 -10.41 -4.03
C GLN A 94 -4.31 -10.54 -3.11
N ALA A 95 -4.27 -11.40 -2.10
CA ALA A 95 -5.33 -11.48 -1.08
C ALA A 95 -5.46 -10.16 -0.29
N LEU A 96 -4.33 -9.54 0.09
CA LEU A 96 -4.32 -8.24 0.77
C LEU A 96 -4.82 -7.11 -0.15
N VAL A 97 -4.43 -7.11 -1.43
CA VAL A 97 -4.92 -6.13 -2.42
C VAL A 97 -6.41 -6.28 -2.66
N LEU A 98 -6.94 -7.50 -2.76
CA LEU A 98 -8.37 -7.75 -2.91
C LEU A 98 -9.13 -7.19 -1.70
N ALA A 99 -8.73 -7.57 -0.49
CA ALA A 99 -9.33 -7.05 0.74
C ALA A 99 -9.26 -5.51 0.78
N PHE A 100 -8.14 -4.92 0.38
CA PHE A 100 -7.98 -3.47 0.32
C PHE A 100 -9.01 -2.81 -0.61
N VAL A 101 -9.20 -3.36 -1.81
CA VAL A 101 -10.16 -2.82 -2.80
C VAL A 101 -11.60 -3.00 -2.32
N GLU A 102 -11.93 -4.12 -1.66
CA GLU A 102 -13.25 -4.32 -1.06
C GLU A 102 -13.54 -3.26 0.01
N HIS A 103 -12.61 -3.01 0.93
CA HIS A 103 -12.76 -1.95 1.94
C HIS A 103 -12.84 -0.56 1.31
N LEU A 104 -12.05 -0.31 0.26
CA LEU A 104 -12.07 0.96 -0.46
C LEU A 104 -13.42 1.24 -1.14
N GLY A 105 -14.13 0.19 -1.57
CA GLY A 105 -15.46 0.30 -2.16
C GLY A 105 -16.52 0.77 -1.17
N HIS A 106 -16.32 0.55 0.14
CA HIS A 106 -17.26 0.96 1.19
C HIS A 106 -17.04 2.40 1.65
N LEU A 107 -15.90 3.01 1.34
CA LEU A 107 -15.61 4.39 1.72
C LEU A 107 -16.30 5.39 0.76
N PRO A 108 -17.13 6.32 1.27
CA PRO A 108 -17.69 7.39 0.45
C PRO A 108 -16.59 8.27 -0.17
N PRO A 109 -16.72 8.72 -1.44
CA PRO A 109 -15.72 9.56 -2.11
C PRO A 109 -15.56 10.95 -1.48
N ASP A 110 -16.57 11.43 -0.76
CA ASP A 110 -16.64 12.71 -0.06
C ASP A 110 -16.21 12.61 1.41
N ALA A 111 -15.88 11.40 1.90
CA ALA A 111 -15.42 11.23 3.27
C ALA A 111 -14.12 12.04 3.52
N PRO A 112 -14.00 12.79 4.63
CA PRO A 112 -12.80 13.58 4.93
C PRO A 112 -11.52 12.76 5.03
N SER A 113 -11.63 11.46 5.34
CA SER A 113 -10.47 10.57 5.45
C SER A 113 -9.79 10.29 4.11
N ASN A 114 -10.46 10.56 2.98
CA ASN A 114 -9.85 10.44 1.65
C ASN A 114 -8.56 11.25 1.48
N ASN A 115 -8.39 12.33 2.25
CA ASN A 115 -7.27 13.27 2.17
C ASN A 115 -5.93 12.62 2.50
N ILE A 116 -5.96 11.58 3.33
CA ILE A 116 -4.76 10.90 3.84
C ILE A 116 -4.51 9.57 3.10
N LEU A 117 -5.44 9.13 2.24
CA LEU A 117 -5.36 7.81 1.59
C LEU A 117 -4.36 7.71 0.43
N CYS A 118 -3.66 8.78 0.07
CA CYS A 118 -2.70 8.75 -1.04
C CYS A 118 -1.67 7.61 -0.87
N TRP A 119 -1.04 7.51 0.30
CA TRP A 119 -0.02 6.49 0.55
C TRP A 119 -0.57 5.05 0.52
N PRO A 120 -1.66 4.71 1.25
CA PRO A 120 -2.26 3.38 1.15
C PRO A 120 -2.65 2.99 -0.29
N LEU A 121 -3.19 3.93 -1.07
CA LEU A 121 -3.56 3.72 -2.47
C LEU A 121 -2.34 3.41 -3.35
N VAL A 122 -1.22 4.11 -3.13
CA VAL A 122 0.02 3.87 -3.87
C VAL A 122 0.60 2.49 -3.53
N VAL A 123 0.67 2.13 -2.24
CA VAL A 123 1.22 0.84 -1.81
C VAL A 123 0.40 -0.34 -2.37
N ALA A 124 -0.93 -0.30 -2.22
CA ALA A 124 -1.80 -1.32 -2.78
C ALA A 124 -1.74 -1.32 -4.32
N GLY A 125 -1.66 -0.14 -4.94
CA GLY A 125 -1.60 0.03 -6.39
C GLY A 125 -0.33 -0.54 -7.01
N LEU A 126 0.82 -0.38 -6.35
CA LEU A 126 2.09 -0.97 -6.76
C LEU A 126 2.01 -2.50 -6.77
N SER A 127 1.26 -3.08 -5.85
CA SER A 127 1.06 -4.53 -5.75
C SER A 127 -0.14 -5.04 -6.56
N ALA A 128 -0.93 -4.18 -7.18
CA ALA A 128 -2.15 -4.58 -7.87
C ALA A 128 -1.86 -5.12 -9.28
N VAL A 129 -2.14 -6.41 -9.49
CA VAL A 129 -1.96 -7.08 -10.80
C VAL A 129 -3.28 -7.13 -11.59
N VAL A 130 -4.41 -7.28 -10.90
CA VAL A 130 -5.72 -7.42 -11.55
C VAL A 130 -6.23 -6.06 -12.04
N VAL A 131 -6.62 -5.98 -13.31
CA VAL A 131 -7.06 -4.73 -13.97
C VAL A 131 -8.24 -4.07 -13.26
N THR A 132 -9.17 -4.84 -12.69
CA THR A 132 -10.31 -4.31 -11.92
C THR A 132 -9.84 -3.61 -10.63
N HIS A 133 -8.87 -4.19 -9.93
CA HIS A 133 -8.26 -3.59 -8.73
C HIS A 133 -7.49 -2.31 -9.07
N GLN A 134 -6.66 -2.36 -10.12
CA GLN A 134 -5.94 -1.21 -10.66
C GLN A 134 -6.89 -0.05 -11.01
N ARG A 135 -8.00 -0.38 -11.69
CA ARG A 135 -9.03 0.61 -12.05
C ARG A 135 -9.64 1.23 -10.79
N ALA A 136 -10.08 0.43 -9.83
CA ALA A 136 -10.67 0.92 -8.58
C ALA A 136 -9.75 1.91 -7.84
N ILE A 137 -8.46 1.57 -7.72
CA ILE A 137 -7.44 2.43 -7.09
C ILE A 137 -7.26 3.73 -7.88
N SER A 138 -7.11 3.64 -9.21
CA SER A 138 -6.89 4.82 -10.06
C SER A 138 -8.11 5.75 -10.13
N THR A 139 -9.32 5.18 -10.10
CA THR A 139 -10.58 5.93 -10.04
C THR A 139 -10.67 6.65 -8.71
N ARG A 140 -10.31 5.98 -7.60
CA ARG A 140 -10.29 6.63 -6.29
C ARG A 140 -9.30 7.78 -6.23
N LEU A 141 -8.06 7.60 -6.71
CA LEU A 141 -7.08 8.69 -6.78
C LEU A 141 -7.60 9.89 -7.58
N GLY A 142 -8.31 9.64 -8.69
CA GLY A 142 -8.97 10.70 -9.47
C GLY A 142 -10.07 11.43 -8.70
N GLN A 143 -10.95 10.70 -8.01
CA GLN A 143 -12.02 11.30 -7.20
C GLN A 143 -11.46 12.19 -6.07
N ILE A 144 -10.39 11.74 -5.42
CA ILE A 144 -9.73 12.53 -4.36
C ILE A 144 -9.11 13.79 -4.99
N TYR A 145 -8.50 13.66 -6.17
CA TYR A 145 -7.96 14.82 -6.90
C TYR A 145 -9.05 15.83 -7.28
N ASP A 146 -10.22 15.39 -7.72
CA ASP A 146 -11.31 16.30 -8.12
C ASP A 146 -11.75 17.21 -6.96
N ILE A 147 -11.66 16.72 -5.71
CA ILE A 147 -12.01 17.47 -4.50
C ILE A 147 -10.82 18.32 -4.01
N TRP A 148 -9.62 17.74 -3.93
CA TRP A 148 -8.48 18.34 -3.23
C TRP A 148 -7.47 19.03 -4.14
N ARG A 149 -7.49 18.73 -5.43
CA ARG A 149 -6.63 19.29 -6.49
C ARG A 149 -5.13 19.24 -6.17
N SER A 150 -4.69 18.21 -5.43
CA SER A 150 -3.28 18.03 -5.10
C SER A 150 -2.53 17.32 -6.22
N ASP A 151 -1.45 17.93 -6.71
CA ASP A 151 -0.63 17.36 -7.79
C ASP A 151 -0.05 15.99 -7.44
N ILE A 152 0.18 15.70 -6.16
CA ILE A 152 0.71 14.41 -5.71
C ILE A 152 -0.22 13.25 -6.08
N LEU A 153 -1.54 13.47 -6.09
CA LEU A 153 -2.54 12.45 -6.44
C LEU A 153 -2.51 12.17 -7.94
N CYS A 154 -2.39 13.22 -8.75
CA CYS A 154 -2.22 13.11 -10.21
C CYS A 154 -0.92 12.41 -10.57
N GLN A 155 0.19 12.78 -9.94
CA GLN A 155 1.49 12.17 -10.15
C GLN A 155 1.47 10.69 -9.73
N SER A 156 0.89 10.37 -8.58
CA SER A 156 0.73 8.99 -8.09
C SER A 156 -0.10 8.14 -9.06
N ALA A 157 -1.24 8.66 -9.53
CA ALA A 157 -2.08 7.95 -10.49
C ALA A 157 -1.38 7.75 -11.84
N ALA A 158 -0.65 8.75 -12.33
CA ALA A 158 0.12 8.65 -13.56
C ALA A 158 1.25 7.62 -13.45
N PHE A 159 1.99 7.65 -12.34
CA PHE A 159 3.06 6.71 -12.03
C PHE A 159 2.55 5.26 -11.99
N LEU A 160 1.46 5.00 -11.26
CA LEU A 160 0.86 3.66 -11.19
C LEU A 160 0.43 3.16 -12.58
N ARG A 161 -0.24 4.01 -13.37
CA ARG A 161 -0.65 3.67 -14.74
C ARG A 161 0.54 3.35 -15.64
N GLN A 162 1.67 4.04 -15.47
CA GLN A 162 2.89 3.74 -16.19
C GLN A 162 3.44 2.37 -15.81
N LYS A 163 3.65 2.11 -14.51
CA LYS A 163 4.09 0.79 -14.02
C LYS A 163 3.21 -0.34 -14.57
N TRP A 164 1.89 -0.23 -14.47
CA TRP A 164 0.98 -1.28 -14.95
C TRP A 164 1.02 -1.48 -16.48
N ARG A 165 1.39 -0.45 -17.25
CA ARG A 165 1.62 -0.61 -18.70
C ARG A 165 2.92 -1.35 -18.95
N ASP A 166 3.98 -0.99 -18.24
CA ASP A 166 5.29 -1.62 -18.37
C ASP A 166 5.20 -3.12 -17.99
N ASP A 167 4.57 -3.45 -16.87
CA ASP A 167 4.35 -4.83 -16.41
C ASP A 167 3.60 -5.70 -17.46
N ARG A 168 2.61 -5.11 -18.15
CA ARG A 168 1.87 -5.78 -19.24
C ARG A 168 2.72 -5.98 -20.49
N ASN A 169 3.54 -5.00 -20.84
CA ASN A 169 4.43 -5.08 -22.00
C ASN A 169 5.52 -6.14 -21.78
N HIS A 170 6.08 -6.24 -20.58
CA HIS A 170 7.03 -7.29 -20.22
C HIS A 170 6.40 -8.69 -20.22
N SER A 171 5.18 -8.82 -19.69
CA SER A 171 4.43 -10.09 -19.72
C SER A 171 4.09 -10.53 -21.15
N ALA A 172 3.71 -9.59 -22.02
CA ALA A 172 3.47 -9.87 -23.43
C ALA A 172 4.77 -10.28 -24.15
N ALA A 173 5.87 -9.56 -23.95
CA ALA A 173 7.17 -9.90 -24.55
C ALA A 173 7.69 -11.27 -24.11
N ALA A 174 7.54 -11.63 -22.83
CA ALA A 174 7.90 -12.95 -22.31
C ALA A 174 7.06 -14.09 -22.94
N SER A 175 5.82 -13.81 -23.34
CA SER A 175 4.96 -14.79 -24.03
C SER A 175 5.31 -14.99 -25.51
N TYR A 176 6.16 -14.13 -26.11
CA TYR A 176 6.50 -14.17 -27.54
C TYR A 176 7.98 -14.47 -27.83
N GLY A 177 8.86 -14.61 -26.82
CA GLY A 177 10.28 -14.87 -27.07
C GLY A 177 11.02 -15.59 -25.94
N GLU A 178 11.49 -16.81 -26.21
CA GLU A 178 12.70 -17.33 -25.58
C GLU A 178 13.93 -16.52 -26.05
N HIS A 179 14.91 -16.39 -25.16
CA HIS A 179 16.25 -15.77 -25.31
C HIS A 179 16.39 -14.24 -25.12
N GLY A 180 16.70 -13.87 -23.87
CA GLY A 180 17.99 -13.26 -23.54
C GLY A 180 18.14 -11.74 -23.67
N LYS A 181 17.98 -11.03 -22.54
CA LYS A 181 19.02 -10.18 -21.94
C LYS A 181 18.52 -9.58 -20.64
N GLY A 182 19.33 -9.71 -19.58
CA GLY A 182 19.09 -9.08 -18.30
C GLY A 182 18.95 -7.56 -18.46
N GLN A 183 17.90 -7.01 -17.85
CA GLN A 183 17.72 -5.59 -17.72
C GLN A 183 17.48 -5.31 -16.24
N ASN A 184 18.36 -4.49 -15.68
CA ASN A 184 18.28 -3.98 -14.31
C ASN A 184 16.99 -3.17 -14.17
N ASP A 185 15.93 -3.80 -13.67
CA ASP A 185 14.81 -3.07 -13.09
C ASP A 185 15.34 -2.34 -11.86
N SER A 186 15.48 -1.02 -11.97
CA SER A 186 16.05 -0.18 -10.95
C SER A 186 15.14 -0.18 -9.70
N PRO A 187 15.49 -0.89 -8.62
CA PRO A 187 14.71 -0.92 -7.38
C PRO A 187 14.84 0.42 -6.62
N VAL A 188 15.60 1.37 -7.18
CA VAL A 188 15.93 2.66 -6.59
C VAL A 188 14.75 3.62 -6.70
N ALA A 189 14.10 3.71 -7.86
CA ALA A 189 13.01 4.67 -8.09
C ALA A 189 11.73 4.36 -7.30
N ILE A 190 11.41 3.06 -7.11
CA ILE A 190 10.25 2.61 -6.32
C ILE A 190 10.48 2.90 -4.83
N ASN A 191 11.71 2.68 -4.35
CA ASN A 191 12.08 3.04 -3.00
C ASN A 191 12.03 4.56 -2.79
N ASP A 192 12.39 5.37 -3.77
CA ASP A 192 12.37 6.83 -3.62
C ASP A 192 10.94 7.41 -3.54
N ILE A 193 9.97 6.88 -4.29
CA ILE A 193 8.56 7.33 -4.19
C ILE A 193 7.92 6.92 -2.85
N LEU A 194 8.23 5.70 -2.37
CA LEU A 194 7.75 5.25 -1.06
C LEU A 194 8.46 5.98 0.10
N LYS A 195 9.73 6.37 -0.08
CA LYS A 195 10.46 7.23 0.86
C LYS A 195 9.94 8.66 0.90
N LEU A 196 9.43 9.19 -0.22
CA LEU A 196 8.91 10.57 -0.29
C LEU A 196 7.56 10.75 0.44
N GLN A 197 6.83 9.68 0.75
CA GLN A 197 5.48 9.79 1.33
C GLN A 197 5.39 9.59 2.85
N PHE A 198 6.46 9.10 3.50
CA PHE A 198 6.47 8.93 4.96
C PHE A 198 6.84 10.17 5.79
N PRO A 199 7.56 11.20 5.30
CA PRO A 199 7.89 12.35 6.15
C PRO A 199 6.80 13.44 6.25
N VAL A 200 5.77 13.44 5.40
CA VAL A 200 4.90 14.63 5.23
C VAL A 200 3.58 14.57 6.03
N ILE A 201 3.32 13.50 6.80
CA ILE A 201 2.11 13.40 7.65
C ILE A 201 2.38 13.88 9.10
N LEU A 202 3.61 14.28 9.41
CA LEU A 202 4.02 14.76 10.74
C LEU A 202 4.70 16.13 10.66
N VAL A 203 3.98 17.15 10.19
CA VAL A 203 4.27 18.57 10.50
C VAL A 203 2.96 19.30 10.74
#